data_AF-A0A497B7J2-F1
#
_entry.id   AF-A0A497B7J2-F1
#
_cell.length_a   1.000
_cell.length_b   1.000
_cell.length_c   1.000
_cell.angle_alpha   90.00
_cell.angle_beta   90.00
_cell.angle_gamma   90.00
#
_symmetry.space_group_name_H-M   'P 1'
#
loop_
_entity.id
_entity.type
_entity.pdbx_description
1 polymer ?
#
loop_
_entity_poly.entity_id
_entity_poly.type
_entity_poly.pdbx_seq_one_letter_code
_entity_poly.pdbx_strand_id
1 'polypeptide(L)'
;MALGRLAHRHFYQSEPGTVGHRACGAMFNRGPVEVDGTGYTVNATGYSTSDPYTVRSVPSYRQIVDMQDLSRSVSMHTTGQSGHPYHEHYDDMIDPWRNIEYHPMLWERADVEADAEGVLVLRP
;
A
#
# COMPACT_ATOMS: atom_id res chain seq x y z
N MET A 1 -23.07 9.62 -18.83
CA MET A 1 -21.99 9.13 -19.71
C MET A 1 -20.97 8.47 -18.79
N ALA A 2 -21.07 7.16 -18.60
CA ALA A 2 -20.32 6.41 -17.58
C ALA A 2 -19.02 5.88 -18.19
N LEU A 3 -17.90 6.53 -17.87
CA LEU A 3 -16.57 6.02 -18.23
C LEU A 3 -16.24 4.83 -17.31
N GLY A 4 -16.33 3.63 -17.87
CA GLY A 4 -15.27 2.64 -17.71
C GLY A 4 -15.09 1.96 -16.36
N ARG A 5 -16.16 1.49 -15.70
CA ARG A 5 -16.02 0.38 -14.75
C ARG A 5 -15.83 -0.93 -15.52
N LEU A 6 -14.66 -1.11 -16.13
CA LEU A 6 -14.14 -2.44 -16.40
C LEU A 6 -13.53 -2.92 -15.08
N ALA A 7 -14.38 -3.54 -14.26
CA ALA A 7 -13.99 -4.17 -13.00
C ALA A 7 -13.14 -5.40 -13.32
N HIS A 8 -11.87 -5.19 -13.62
CA HIS A 8 -10.90 -6.25 -13.74
C HIS A 8 -10.40 -6.59 -12.34
N ARG A 9 -10.75 -7.79 -11.86
CA ARG A 9 -10.30 -8.29 -10.56
C ARG A 9 -8.81 -8.55 -10.62
N HIS A 10 -8.04 -7.61 -10.12
CA HIS A 10 -6.59 -7.69 -10.11
C HIS A 10 -6.14 -8.10 -8.73
N PHE A 11 -5.61 -9.31 -8.60
CA PHE A 11 -5.22 -9.85 -7.30
C PHE A 11 -3.80 -9.42 -6.93
N TYR A 12 -3.67 -8.58 -5.90
CA TYR A 12 -2.36 -8.28 -5.30
C TYR A 12 -2.00 -9.35 -4.26
N GLN A 13 -0.83 -9.95 -4.42
CA GLN A 13 -0.17 -10.80 -3.44
C GLN A 13 1.10 -10.07 -3.00
N SER A 14 1.28 -9.89 -1.69
CA SER A 14 2.57 -9.47 -1.16
C SER A 14 3.60 -10.58 -1.47
N GLU A 15 4.53 -10.24 -2.37
CA GLU A 15 5.63 -11.06 -2.89
C GLU A 15 5.29 -12.23 -3.85
N PRO A 16 5.92 -12.29 -5.04
CA PRO A 16 6.05 -13.52 -5.82
C PRO A 16 7.19 -14.36 -5.22
N GLY A 17 7.02 -14.80 -3.98
CA GLY A 17 7.93 -15.70 -3.29
C GLY A 17 7.25 -17.06 -3.13
N THR A 18 7.71 -18.05 -3.87
CA THR A 18 7.39 -19.46 -3.63
C THR A 18 7.89 -19.86 -2.25
N VAL A 19 7.16 -19.52 -1.18
CA VAL A 19 7.37 -20.16 0.12
C VAL A 19 6.80 -21.55 -0.06
N GLY A 20 7.69 -22.52 -0.31
CA GLY A 20 7.41 -23.91 -0.71
C GLY A 20 6.59 -24.74 0.28
N HIS A 21 5.87 -24.12 1.21
CA HIS A 21 4.97 -24.76 2.15
C HIS A 21 3.73 -23.87 2.35
N ARG A 22 2.54 -24.38 1.96
CA ARG A 22 1.24 -23.67 2.03
C ARG A 22 0.95 -22.99 3.37
N ALA A 23 1.46 -23.56 4.46
CA ALA A 23 1.28 -23.04 5.82
C ALA A 23 2.00 -21.70 6.04
N CYS A 24 3.24 -21.56 5.57
CA CYS A 24 3.99 -20.32 5.72
C CYS A 24 3.43 -19.23 4.80
N GLY A 25 3.02 -19.56 3.57
CA GLY A 25 2.41 -18.60 2.65
C GLY A 25 1.17 -17.90 3.23
N ALA A 26 0.34 -18.63 3.99
CA ALA A 26 -0.84 -18.04 4.64
C ALA A 26 -0.50 -17.07 5.79
N MET A 27 0.71 -17.14 6.35
CA MET A 27 1.14 -16.24 7.41
C MET A 27 1.63 -14.90 6.83
N PHE A 28 2.33 -14.92 5.70
CA PHE A 28 2.97 -13.73 5.12
C PHE A 28 2.15 -13.06 4.01
N ASN A 29 1.36 -13.84 3.26
CA ASN A 29 0.67 -13.29 2.09
C ASN A 29 -0.67 -12.69 2.51
N ARG A 30 -0.89 -11.44 2.16
CA ARG A 30 -2.21 -10.80 2.31
C ARG A 30 -2.94 -10.76 0.99
N GLY A 31 -4.26 -10.91 1.10
CA GLY A 31 -5.16 -11.01 -0.04
C GLY A 31 -5.44 -12.46 -0.47
N PRO A 32 -5.95 -12.63 -1.68
CA PRO A 32 -5.88 -11.66 -2.76
C PRO A 32 -6.92 -10.52 -2.63
N VAL A 33 -6.54 -9.29 -3.00
CA VAL A 33 -7.43 -8.11 -3.01
C VAL A 33 -7.52 -7.54 -4.42
N GLU A 34 -8.68 -6.99 -4.80
CA GLU A 34 -8.89 -6.41 -6.14
C GLU A 34 -8.29 -5.00 -6.24
N VAL A 35 -7.54 -4.70 -7.28
CA VAL A 35 -6.96 -3.35 -7.48
C VAL A 35 -7.36 -2.80 -8.85
N ASP A 36 -7.37 -1.48 -9.00
CA ASP A 36 -7.62 -0.85 -10.29
C ASP A 36 -6.31 -0.56 -11.05
N GLY A 37 -6.44 -0.24 -12.33
CA GLY A 37 -5.34 0.21 -13.18
C GLY A 37 -4.74 -0.87 -14.08
N THR A 38 -3.77 -0.46 -14.89
CA THR A 38 -3.02 -1.29 -15.82
C THR A 38 -1.57 -0.80 -15.89
N GLY A 39 -0.67 -1.55 -16.53
CA GLY A 39 0.70 -1.10 -16.79
C GLY A 39 0.82 0.14 -17.68
N TYR A 40 -0.29 0.62 -18.24
CA TYR A 40 -0.34 1.77 -19.17
C TYR A 40 -1.22 2.93 -18.66
N THR A 41 -1.74 2.85 -17.44
CA THR A 41 -2.50 3.93 -16.80
C THR A 41 -1.68 4.63 -15.73
N VAL A 42 -2.11 5.83 -15.30
CA VAL A 42 -1.45 6.59 -14.21
C VAL A 42 -1.37 5.75 -12.93
N ASN A 43 -2.45 5.06 -12.56
CA ASN A 43 -2.38 4.01 -11.54
C ASN A 43 -1.74 2.76 -12.17
N ALA A 44 -0.41 2.70 -12.12
CA ALA A 44 0.40 1.74 -12.88
C ALA A 44 0.39 0.33 -12.25
N THR A 45 -0.67 -0.42 -12.50
CA THR A 45 -0.85 -1.80 -12.04
C THR A 45 -0.53 -2.79 -13.17
N GLY A 46 0.71 -3.29 -13.24
CA GLY A 46 1.12 -4.24 -14.26
C GLY A 46 0.58 -5.64 -13.97
N TYR A 47 0.01 -6.31 -14.96
CA TYR A 47 -0.49 -7.69 -14.85
C TYR A 47 0.09 -8.59 -15.94
N SER A 48 0.06 -9.90 -15.71
CA SER A 48 0.51 -10.89 -16.69
C SER A 48 -0.53 -11.12 -17.79
N THR A 49 -0.07 -11.18 -19.04
CA THR A 49 -0.91 -11.55 -20.19
C THR A 49 -0.97 -13.05 -20.42
N SER A 50 0.04 -13.81 -19.96
CA SER A 50 0.09 -15.27 -20.04
C SER A 50 -0.60 -15.98 -18.87
N ASP A 51 -0.74 -15.28 -17.75
CA ASP A 51 -1.52 -15.68 -16.58
C ASP A 51 -2.53 -14.55 -16.29
N PRO A 52 -3.68 -14.56 -17.00
CA PRO A 52 -4.53 -13.39 -17.09
C PRO A 52 -4.95 -12.87 -15.71
N TYR A 53 -4.84 -11.55 -15.55
CA TYR A 53 -5.28 -10.78 -14.36
C TYR A 53 -4.40 -10.92 -13.11
N THR A 54 -3.36 -11.76 -13.12
CA THR A 54 -2.37 -11.80 -12.03
C THR A 54 -1.52 -10.52 -12.04
N VAL A 55 -1.64 -9.71 -10.98
CA VAL A 55 -0.84 -8.51 -10.80
C VAL A 55 0.61 -8.89 -10.51
N ARG A 56 1.53 -8.20 -11.16
CA ARG A 56 2.98 -8.39 -11.03
C ARG A 56 3.69 -7.15 -10.49
N SER A 57 3.11 -5.97 -10.68
CA SER A 57 3.65 -4.71 -10.16
C SER A 57 2.52 -3.75 -9.82
N VAL A 58 2.76 -2.95 -8.79
CA VAL A 58 1.89 -1.85 -8.35
C VAL A 58 2.77 -0.68 -7.90
N PRO A 59 2.23 0.55 -7.80
CA PRO A 59 2.95 1.65 -7.17
C PRO A 59 3.18 1.36 -5.69
N SER A 60 4.44 1.24 -5.25
CA SER A 60 4.82 0.96 -3.86
C SER A 60 4.50 2.10 -2.89
N TYR A 61 4.45 3.33 -3.39
CA TYR A 61 4.27 4.53 -2.60
C TYR A 61 3.61 5.63 -3.43
N ARG A 62 2.79 6.44 -2.80
CA ARG A 62 2.18 7.64 -3.39
C ARG A 62 2.38 8.82 -2.44
N GLN A 63 2.61 10.01 -3.00
CA GLN A 63 2.81 11.22 -2.21
C GLN A 63 2.35 12.44 -3.01
N ILE A 64 1.78 13.41 -2.29
CA ILE A 64 1.49 14.75 -2.78
C ILE A 64 2.13 15.71 -1.80
N VAL A 65 3.03 16.56 -2.30
CA VAL A 65 3.78 17.53 -1.49
C VAL A 65 3.31 18.94 -1.83
N ASP A 66 2.83 19.65 -0.82
CA ASP A 66 2.51 21.07 -0.94
C ASP A 66 3.72 21.91 -0.51
N MET A 67 4.40 22.50 -1.50
CA MET A 67 5.63 23.26 -1.28
C MET A 67 5.40 24.60 -0.57
N GLN A 68 4.16 25.09 -0.47
CA GLN A 68 3.84 26.31 0.27
C GLN A 68 3.60 26.02 1.74
N ASP A 69 3.09 24.83 2.06
CA ASP A 69 2.80 24.40 3.42
C ASP A 69 2.82 22.87 3.51
N LEU A 70 3.91 22.34 4.05
CA LEU A 70 4.18 20.91 4.11
C LEU A 70 3.20 20.15 5.00
N SER A 71 2.53 20.81 5.95
CA SER A 71 1.51 20.18 6.81
C SER A 71 0.28 19.69 6.04
N ARG A 72 0.07 20.21 4.81
CA ARG A 72 -1.00 19.77 3.90
C ARG A 72 -0.58 18.63 2.98
N SER A 73 0.67 18.17 3.08
CA SER A 73 1.17 17.05 2.29
C SER A 73 0.55 15.74 2.76
N VAL A 74 0.39 14.80 1.83
CA VAL A 74 -0.22 13.50 2.10
C VAL A 74 0.58 12.39 1.45
N SER A 75 0.51 11.19 2.02
CA SER A 75 1.20 10.02 1.49
C SER A 75 0.40 8.73 1.72
N MET A 76 0.81 7.68 1.03
CA MET A 76 0.25 6.34 1.22
C MET A 76 1.26 5.27 0.82
N HIS A 77 1.41 4.25 1.65
CA HIS A 77 2.18 3.04 1.35
C HIS A 77 1.27 1.89 0.92
N THR A 78 1.79 0.88 0.22
CA THR A 78 0.97 -0.21 -0.34
C THR A 78 0.30 -1.13 0.67
N THR A 79 1.01 -1.49 1.74
CA THR A 79 0.60 -2.56 2.67
C THR A 79 0.42 -2.03 4.07
N GLY A 80 1.53 -1.71 4.74
CA GLY A 80 1.59 -1.24 6.11
C GLY A 80 3.05 -0.91 6.45
N GLN A 81 3.28 -0.27 7.59
CA GLN A 81 4.62 0.17 8.00
C GLN A 81 5.47 -0.95 8.63
N SER A 82 4.87 -2.09 8.99
CA SER A 82 5.55 -3.19 9.65
C SER A 82 5.82 -4.35 8.70
N GLY A 83 7.01 -4.96 8.81
CA GLY A 83 7.33 -6.23 8.16
C GLY A 83 6.98 -7.47 9.00
N HIS A 84 6.44 -7.29 10.21
CA HIS A 84 6.08 -8.38 11.11
C HIS A 84 4.65 -8.86 10.83
N PRO A 85 4.41 -10.13 10.42
CA PRO A 85 3.12 -10.59 9.93
C PRO A 85 1.92 -10.46 10.88
N TYR A 86 2.19 -10.38 12.18
CA TYR A 86 1.18 -10.28 13.24
C TYR A 86 1.11 -8.90 13.88
N HIS A 87 1.83 -7.92 13.35
CA HIS A 87 1.75 -6.54 13.79
C HIS A 87 0.53 -5.86 13.17
N GLU A 88 -0.10 -4.93 13.89
CA GLU A 88 -1.29 -4.22 13.40
C GLU A 88 -1.02 -3.43 12.11
N HIS A 89 0.10 -2.71 12.03
CA HIS A 89 0.55 -2.04 10.80
C HIS A 89 1.20 -2.95 9.74
N TYR A 90 0.89 -4.25 9.69
CA TYR A 90 1.41 -5.11 8.61
C TYR A 90 0.66 -4.88 7.29
N ASP A 91 -0.65 -4.66 7.39
CA ASP A 91 -1.56 -4.64 6.25
C ASP A 91 -2.73 -3.64 6.36
N ASP A 92 -2.66 -2.73 7.32
CA ASP A 92 -3.66 -1.71 7.61
C ASP A 92 -3.82 -0.65 6.49
N MET A 93 -2.80 -0.44 5.67
CA MET A 93 -2.84 0.48 4.54
C MET A 93 -3.33 -0.15 3.23
N ILE A 94 -3.56 -1.48 3.15
CA ILE A 94 -3.98 -2.14 1.90
C ILE A 94 -5.27 -1.55 1.35
N ASP A 95 -6.30 -1.41 2.18
CA ASP A 95 -7.62 -0.92 1.76
C ASP A 95 -7.62 0.59 1.44
N PRO A 96 -7.03 1.47 2.26
CA PRO A 96 -6.84 2.88 1.88
C PRO A 96 -6.04 3.02 0.58
N TRP A 97 -4.95 2.26 0.41
CA TRP A 97 -4.09 2.34 -0.76
C TRP A 97 -4.81 1.91 -2.04
N ARG A 98 -5.58 0.82 -2.04
CA ARG A 98 -6.29 0.36 -3.26
C ARG A 98 -7.43 1.30 -3.64
N ASN A 99 -7.98 2.04 -2.67
CA ASN A 99 -9.02 3.05 -2.88
C ASN A 99 -8.47 4.44 -3.25
N ILE A 100 -7.14 4.59 -3.38
CA ILE A 100 -6.47 5.88 -3.66
C ILE A 100 -6.77 6.90 -2.55
N GLU A 101 -6.85 6.42 -1.32
CA GLU A 101 -6.91 7.25 -0.12
C GLU A 101 -5.48 7.55 0.37
N TYR A 102 -5.36 8.58 1.20
CA TYR A 102 -4.09 9.05 1.72
C TYR A 102 -4.21 9.36 3.21
N HIS A 103 -3.09 9.27 3.92
CA HIS A 103 -2.95 9.78 5.28
C HIS A 103 -2.09 11.05 5.28
N PRO A 104 -2.20 11.91 6.31
CA PRO A 104 -1.34 13.07 6.46
C PRO A 104 0.14 12.68 6.49
N MET A 105 0.97 13.48 5.85
CA MET A 105 2.42 13.43 6.01
C MET A 105 2.82 14.48 7.05
N LEU A 106 2.75 14.10 8.33
CA LEU A 106 3.04 15.00 9.44
C LEU A 106 4.47 15.55 9.32
N TRP A 107 4.59 16.87 9.41
CA TRP A 107 5.85 17.59 9.18
C TRP A 107 6.33 18.34 10.43
N GLU A 108 5.42 19.09 11.05
CA GLU A 108 5.75 19.83 12.26
C GLU A 108 5.90 18.89 13.45
N ARG A 109 6.93 19.11 14.27
CA ARG A 109 7.21 18.25 15.43
C ARG A 109 6.03 18.14 16.38
N ALA A 110 5.32 19.24 16.62
CA ALA A 110 4.18 19.26 17.52
C ALA A 110 3.06 18.32 17.05
N ASP A 111 2.82 18.26 15.74
CA ASP A 111 1.80 17.38 15.16
C ASP A 111 2.25 15.91 15.24
N VAL A 112 3.53 15.63 14.94
CA VAL A 112 4.12 14.29 15.07
C VAL A 112 4.03 13.78 16.51
N GLU A 113 4.37 14.62 17.49
CA GLU A 113 4.31 14.27 18.91
C GLU A 113 2.87 14.08 19.41
N ALA A 114 1.91 14.84 18.88
CA ALA A 114 0.50 14.71 19.23
C ALA A 114 -0.16 13.45 18.66
N ASP A 115 0.27 12.99 17.48
CA ASP A 115 -0.25 11.80 16.79
C ASP A 115 0.57 10.53 17.08
N ALA A 116 1.64 10.62 17.88
CA ALA A 116 2.53 9.50 18.13
C ALA A 116 1.85 8.36 18.91
N GLU A 117 1.82 7.16 18.33
CA GLU A 117 1.37 5.95 19.02
C GLU A 117 2.39 5.44 20.07
N GLY A 118 3.68 5.75 19.88
CA GLY A 118 4.74 5.33 20.79
C GLY A 118 6.04 6.12 20.61
N VAL A 119 6.84 6.21 21.68
CA VAL A 119 8.12 6.94 21.69
C VAL A 119 9.23 6.02 22.20
N LEU A 120 10.26 5.82 21.37
CA LEU A 120 11.47 5.08 21.72
C LEU A 120 12.63 6.05 21.94
N VAL A 121 13.20 6.06 23.14
CA VAL A 121 14.41 6.84 23.46
C VAL A 121 15.63 5.95 23.35
N LEU A 122 16.44 6.18 22.32
CA LEU A 122 17.74 5.52 22.16
C LEU A 122 18.78 6.26 23.02
N ARG A 123 19.41 5.54 23.94
CA ARG A 123 20.52 6.03 24.75
C ARG A 123 21.83 5.44 24.23
N PRO A 124 22.96 6.16 24.34
CA PRO A 124 24.27 5.63 24.01
C PRO A 124 24.61 4.34 24.78
#